data_AF-A0A1I4CCP8-F1
#
_entry.id   AF-A0A1I4CCP8-F1
#
_cell.length_a   1.000
_cell.length_b   1.000
_cell.length_c   1.000
_cell.angle_alpha   90.00
_cell.angle_beta   90.00
_cell.angle_gamma   90.00
#
_symmetry.space_group_name_H-M   'P 1'
#
loop_
_entity.id
_entity.type
_entity.pdbx_description
1 polymer ?
#
loop_
_entity_poly.entity_id
_entity_poly.type
_entity_poly.pdbx_seq_one_letter_code
_entity_poly.pdbx_strand_id
1 'polypeptide(L)'
;MTLLDVSDGFDVHDYRTKLKLVKQDRGTMYLENRESCRCPACERPFDRLFVSEKRDVTFNSAPNGPICLVRTDDQLLVLTH
;
A
#
# COMPACT_ATOMS: atom_id res chain seq x y z
N MET A 1 10.21 -13.33 -1.53
CA MET A 1 9.46 -12.13 -1.10
C MET A 1 10.01 -10.92 -1.84
N THR A 2 9.17 -10.19 -2.56
CA THR A 2 9.58 -9.05 -3.39
C THR A 2 9.41 -7.75 -2.61
N LEU A 3 10.41 -6.85 -2.65
CA LEU A 3 10.26 -5.49 -2.11
C LEU A 3 9.32 -4.71 -3.04
N LEU A 4 8.36 -3.98 -2.48
CA LEU A 4 7.53 -3.09 -3.28
C LEU A 4 8.43 -1.97 -3.83
N ASP A 5 8.63 -1.95 -5.13
CA ASP A 5 9.22 -0.82 -5.83
C ASP A 5 8.14 0.24 -6.06
N VAL A 6 8.45 1.47 -5.65
CA VAL A 6 7.58 2.64 -5.70
C VAL A 6 8.32 3.88 -6.20
N SER A 7 9.52 3.67 -6.78
CA SER A 7 10.42 4.74 -7.21
C SER A 7 9.78 5.64 -8.27
N ASP A 8 8.97 5.06 -9.17
CA ASP A 8 8.21 5.76 -10.22
C ASP A 8 6.69 5.77 -9.92
N GLY A 9 6.32 5.63 -8.65
CA GLY A 9 4.93 5.42 -8.23
C GLY A 9 4.57 3.93 -8.09
N PHE A 10 3.40 3.69 -7.52
CA PHE A 10 2.86 2.34 -7.35
C PHE A 10 1.86 2.01 -8.46
N ASP A 11 2.16 0.97 -9.23
CA ASP A 11 1.24 0.37 -10.20
C ASP A 11 0.72 -0.99 -9.70
N VAL A 12 -0.59 -1.11 -9.57
CA VAL A 12 -1.24 -2.36 -9.19
C VAL A 12 -1.03 -3.47 -10.23
N HIS A 13 -0.83 -3.12 -11.50
CA HIS A 13 -0.65 -4.07 -12.59
C HIS A 13 0.63 -4.89 -12.44
N ASP A 14 1.71 -4.30 -11.93
CA ASP A 14 2.99 -4.96 -11.67
C ASP A 14 2.88 -6.01 -10.56
N TYR A 15 1.95 -5.79 -9.62
CA TYR A 15 1.77 -6.63 -8.45
C TYR A 15 0.45 -7.40 -8.44
N ARG A 16 -0.32 -7.41 -9.53
CA ARG A 16 -1.67 -8.03 -9.58
C ARG A 16 -1.71 -9.53 -9.25
N THR A 17 -0.57 -10.22 -9.40
CA THR A 17 -0.41 -11.63 -9.02
C THR A 17 -0.11 -11.82 -7.53
N LYS A 18 0.50 -10.80 -6.88
CA LYS A 18 0.98 -10.84 -5.49
C LYS A 18 0.06 -10.13 -4.51
N LEU A 19 -0.58 -9.05 -4.97
CA LEU A 19 -1.52 -8.22 -4.24
C LEU A 19 -2.91 -8.43 -4.83
N LYS A 20 -3.88 -8.65 -3.94
CA LYS A 20 -5.29 -8.66 -4.33
C LYS A 20 -5.88 -7.29 -4.10
N LEU A 21 -6.48 -6.73 -5.13
CA LEU A 21 -7.35 -5.57 -5.00
C LEU A 21 -8.62 -5.97 -4.22
N VAL A 22 -8.81 -5.37 -3.05
CA VAL A 22 -9.99 -5.58 -2.19
C VAL A 22 -11.06 -4.56 -2.54
N LYS A 23 -10.67 -3.30 -2.73
CA LYS A 23 -11.56 -2.20 -3.06
C LYS A 23 -10.82 -1.13 -3.85
N GLN A 24 -11.51 -0.53 -4.81
CA GLN A 24 -11.04 0.66 -5.52
C GLN A 24 -12.17 1.69 -5.53
N ASP A 25 -11.84 2.92 -5.13
CA ASP A 25 -12.71 4.08 -5.26
C ASP A 25 -11.96 5.16 -6.08
N ARG A 26 -12.59 6.31 -6.32
CA ARG A 26 -11.98 7.40 -7.11
C ARG A 26 -10.71 7.95 -6.42
N GLY A 27 -9.55 7.60 -6.96
CA GLY A 27 -8.22 8.03 -6.49
C GLY A 27 -7.71 7.30 -5.24
N THR A 28 -8.31 6.15 -4.88
CA THR A 28 -7.86 5.33 -3.75
C THR A 28 -8.01 3.83 -4.03
N MET A 29 -7.06 3.04 -3.54
CA MET A 29 -7.06 1.57 -3.65
C MET A 29 -6.75 0.92 -2.31
N TYR A 30 -7.43 -0.18 -2.02
CA TYR A 30 -7.17 -1.07 -0.90
C TYR A 30 -6.75 -2.43 -1.42
N LEU A 31 -5.58 -2.88 -0.98
CA LEU A 31 -4.92 -4.10 -1.44
C LEU A 31 -4.57 -5.00 -0.25
N GLU A 32 -4.71 -6.30 -0.46
CA GLU A 32 -4.30 -7.35 0.48
C GLU A 32 -3.06 -8.05 -0.06
N ASN A 33 -2.05 -8.21 0.79
CA ASN A 33 -0.82 -8.87 0.42
C ASN A 33 -0.92 -10.38 0.59
N ARG A 34 -0.88 -11.12 -0.52
CA ARG A 34 -1.08 -12.58 -0.52
C ARG A 34 0.22 -13.36 -0.65
N GLU A 35 1.17 -12.82 -1.40
CA GLU A 35 2.49 -13.44 -1.61
C GLU A 35 3.60 -12.79 -0.75
N SER A 36 3.21 -12.17 0.36
CA SER A 36 4.11 -11.58 1.36
C SER A 36 5.16 -10.64 0.75
N CYS A 37 4.73 -9.68 -0.06
CA CYS A 37 5.55 -8.55 -0.48
C CYS A 37 6.10 -7.81 0.75
N ARG A 38 7.29 -7.21 0.63
CA ARG A 38 7.95 -6.46 1.69
C ARG A 38 7.65 -4.97 1.54
N CYS A 39 7.46 -4.31 2.68
CA CYS A 39 7.22 -2.88 2.77
C CYS A 39 8.48 -2.10 2.36
N PRO A 40 8.36 -1.06 1.51
CA PRO A 40 9.51 -0.25 1.12
C PRO A 40 10.15 0.54 2.28
N ALA A 41 9.37 0.86 3.33
CA ALA A 41 9.87 1.68 4.44
C ALA A 41 10.65 0.89 5.50
N CYS A 42 10.20 -0.32 5.84
CA CYS A 42 10.80 -1.11 6.92
C CYS A 42 11.24 -2.52 6.50
N GLU A 43 11.09 -2.85 5.21
CA GLU A 43 11.49 -4.12 4.61
C GLU A 43 10.82 -5.39 5.20
N ARG A 44 9.86 -5.22 6.12
CA ARG A 44 9.06 -6.32 6.68
C ARG A 44 7.87 -6.67 5.79
N PRO A 45 7.37 -7.91 5.82
CA PRO A 45 6.06 -8.22 5.23
C PRO A 45 4.99 -7.31 5.85
N PHE A 46 3.99 -6.97 5.05
CA PHE A 46 2.82 -6.19 5.46
C PHE A 46 1.57 -6.97 5.09
N ASP A 47 0.46 -6.73 5.79
CA ASP A 47 -0.82 -7.40 5.53
C ASP A 47 -1.64 -6.68 4.48
N ARG A 48 -1.75 -5.35 4.61
CA ARG A 48 -2.59 -4.51 3.76
C ARG A 48 -1.84 -3.28 3.30
N LEU A 49 -2.18 -2.86 2.09
CA LEU A 49 -1.70 -1.64 1.47
C LEU A 49 -2.91 -0.79 1.07
N PHE A 50 -2.90 0.46 1.50
CA PHE A 50 -3.79 1.49 1.01
C PHE A 50 -2.98 2.48 0.17
N VAL A 51 -3.49 2.83 -1.01
CA VAL A 51 -2.87 3.79 -1.94
C VAL A 51 -3.86 4.92 -2.17
N SER A 52 -3.38 6.17 -2.12
CA SER A 52 -4.20 7.33 -2.43
C SER A 52 -3.44 8.37 -3.26
N GLU A 53 -4.11 8.88 -4.28
CA GLU A 53 -3.67 10.07 -5.04
C GLU A 53 -4.16 11.38 -4.39
N LYS A 54 -4.92 11.28 -3.29
CA LYS A 54 -5.43 12.45 -2.58
C LYS A 54 -4.33 13.00 -1.68
N ARG A 55 -4.31 14.32 -1.54
CA ARG A 55 -3.40 15.00 -0.63
C ARG A 55 -3.60 14.59 0.83
N ASP A 56 -4.86 14.38 1.20
CA ASP A 56 -5.29 14.13 2.57
C ASP A 56 -6.19 12.89 2.63
N VAL A 57 -5.97 12.05 3.65
CA VAL A 57 -6.75 10.85 3.92
C VAL A 57 -7.04 10.77 5.41
N THR A 58 -8.30 10.54 5.76
CA THR A 58 -8.74 10.29 7.13
C THR A 58 -9.18 8.84 7.27
N PHE A 59 -8.61 8.14 8.24
CA PHE A 59 -9.05 6.80 8.62
C PHE A 59 -10.04 6.91 9.78
N ASN A 60 -11.21 6.29 9.63
CA ASN A 60 -12.27 6.33 10.65
C ASN A 60 -12.03 5.38 11.83
N SER A 61 -10.94 4.61 11.79
CA SER A 61 -10.56 3.64 12.81
C SER A 61 -9.04 3.58 12.91
N ALA A 62 -8.52 3.49 14.14
CA ALA A 62 -7.10 3.26 14.35
C ALA A 62 -6.68 1.89 13.77
N PRO A 63 -5.49 1.79 13.16
CA PRO A 63 -4.94 0.53 12.73
C PRO A 63 -4.58 -0.34 13.94
N ASN A 64 -4.77 -1.66 13.82
CA ASN A 64 -4.30 -2.61 14.81
C ASN A 64 -2.83 -2.93 14.52
N GLY A 65 -1.90 -2.16 15.09
CA GLY A 65 -0.46 -2.40 14.95
C GLY A 65 0.30 -1.27 14.25
N PRO A 66 1.59 -1.51 13.95
CA PRO A 66 2.44 -0.50 13.34
C PRO A 66 2.02 -0.21 11.90
N ILE A 67 2.15 1.05 11.52
CA ILE A 67 1.91 1.51 10.15
C ILE A 67 3.18 2.10 9.57
N CYS A 68 3.40 1.83 8.28
CA CYS A 68 4.41 2.52 7.50
C CYS A 68 3.73 3.44 6.50
N LEU A 69 4.31 4.62 6.32
CA LEU A 69 3.88 5.62 5.35
C LEU A 69 4.99 5.77 4.31
N VAL A 70 4.63 5.69 3.04
CA VAL A 70 5.54 5.96 1.93
C VAL A 70 4.87 6.94 1.00
N ARG A 71 5.61 7.99 0.64
CA ARG A 71 5.13 9.04 -0.25
C ARG A 71 5.95 9.01 -1.53
N THR A 72 5.26 8.93 -2.65
CA THR A 72 5.82 9.15 -3.98
C THR A 72 5.45 10.56 -4.45
N ASP A 73 5.79 10.94 -5.68
CA ASP A 73 5.46 12.26 -6.21
C ASP A 73 3.94 12.54 -6.18
N ASP A 74 3.12 11.56 -6.57
CA ASP A 74 1.67 11.73 -6.70
C ASP A 74 0.84 10.87 -5.74
N GLN A 75 1.45 9.95 -4.98
CA GLN A 75 0.70 8.98 -4.17
C GLN A 75 1.20 8.89 -2.73
N LEU A 76 0.25 8.67 -1.82
CA LEU A 76 0.46 8.24 -0.45
C LEU A 76 0.12 6.76 -0.33
N LEU A 77 1.10 5.98 0.14
CA LEU A 77 0.94 4.57 0.48
C LEU A 77 0.93 4.42 1.99
N VAL A 78 -0.05 3.69 2.51
CA VAL A 78 -0.18 3.34 3.92
C VAL A 78 -0.17 1.82 4.04
N LEU A 79 0.82 1.27 4.72
CA LEU A 79 1.00 -0.17 4.92
C LEU A 79 0.75 -0.55 6.38
N THR A 80 -0.04 -1.60 6.62
CA THR A 80 -0.26 -2.18 7.95
C THR A 80 0.44 -3.52 8.07
N HIS A 81 1.03 -3.82 9.24
CA HIS A 81 1.81 -5.02 9.51
C HIS A 81 1.32 -5.82 10.70
#